data_AF-B4KQ32-F1
#
_entry.id   AF-B4KQ32-F1
#
_cell.length_a   1.000
_cell.length_b   1.000
_cell.length_c   1.000
_cell.angle_alpha   90.00
_cell.angle_beta   90.00
_cell.angle_gamma   90.00
#
_symmetry.space_group_name_H-M   'P 1'
#
loop_
_entity.id
_entity.type
_entity.pdbx_description
1 polymer ?
#
loop_
_entity_poly.entity_id
_entity_poly.type
_entity_poly.pdbx_seq_one_letter_code
_entity_poly.pdbx_strand_id
1 'polypeptide(L)'
;MHCVCEWQAKWNKMSDSLTWLEFLSQAKEFLAMSLDLNDSWQLIEKDNQEPNSFLKYTQKVKCANELINVEYHIVYSISYQVPMLYLQAHRSDGGLLDIEATWNLFMPDAPRSDLYQMLTPMEHPVLFRPFMALHPCRTGEILAQFGKQSKNRILTFISVYGPYVKLELSNRYGLIKENNQRN
;
A
#
# COMPACT_ATOMS: atom_id res chain seq x y z
N MET A 1 -34.33 -25.55 -12.63
CA MET A 1 -33.26 -24.81 -13.33
C MET A 1 -32.81 -23.67 -12.43
N HIS A 2 -31.91 -23.95 -11.48
CA HIS A 2 -31.29 -22.92 -10.64
C HIS A 2 -30.04 -22.40 -11.34
N CYS A 3 -29.92 -21.09 -11.38
CA CYS A 3 -29.05 -20.31 -12.26
C CYS A 3 -27.56 -20.54 -11.96
N VAL A 4 -26.83 -21.10 -12.94
CA VAL A 4 -25.37 -21.28 -12.90
C VAL A 4 -24.63 -19.93 -12.72
N CYS A 5 -25.28 -18.81 -13.02
CA CYS A 5 -24.72 -17.46 -12.93
C CYS A 5 -24.47 -16.97 -11.49
N GLU A 6 -25.25 -17.38 -10.48
CA GLU A 6 -25.05 -16.94 -9.09
C GLU A 6 -23.80 -17.55 -8.46
N TRP A 7 -23.46 -18.78 -8.84
CA TRP A 7 -22.25 -19.47 -8.39
C TRP A 7 -21.00 -18.88 -9.03
N GLN A 8 -21.05 -18.54 -10.33
CA GLN A 8 -19.95 -17.85 -11.02
C GLN A 8 -19.70 -16.44 -10.47
N ALA A 9 -20.75 -15.70 -10.09
CA ALA A 9 -20.62 -14.39 -9.45
C ALA A 9 -20.02 -14.48 -8.03
N LYS A 10 -20.40 -15.49 -7.23
CA LYS A 10 -19.77 -15.75 -5.92
C LYS A 10 -18.32 -16.21 -6.04
N TRP A 11 -17.99 -17.04 -7.02
CA TRP A 11 -16.61 -17.47 -7.29
C TRP A 11 -15.72 -16.32 -7.79
N ASN A 12 -16.23 -15.43 -8.65
CA ASN A 12 -15.50 -14.22 -9.06
C ASN A 12 -15.32 -13.24 -7.89
N LYS A 13 -16.26 -13.14 -6.95
CA LYS A 13 -16.11 -12.30 -5.74
C LYS A 13 -15.10 -12.86 -4.75
N MET A 14 -14.88 -14.18 -4.72
CA MET A 14 -13.89 -14.85 -3.87
C MET A 14 -12.46 -14.74 -4.40
N SER A 15 -12.25 -14.36 -5.68
CA SER A 15 -10.89 -14.20 -6.24
C SER A 15 -10.28 -12.81 -6.03
N ASP A 16 -11.06 -11.83 -5.59
CA ASP A 16 -10.64 -10.43 -5.48
C ASP A 16 -10.27 -10.01 -4.05
N SER A 17 -10.61 -10.81 -3.03
CA SER A 17 -10.17 -10.57 -1.65
C SER A 17 -8.79 -11.16 -1.39
N LEU A 18 -8.01 -10.53 -0.53
CA LEU A 18 -6.71 -10.97 -0.04
C LEU A 18 -6.91 -11.43 1.40
N THR A 19 -6.56 -12.67 1.74
CA THR A 19 -6.55 -13.11 3.14
C THR A 19 -5.32 -12.57 3.87
N TRP A 20 -5.33 -12.62 5.21
CA TRP A 20 -4.15 -12.25 6.00
C TRP A 20 -2.91 -13.08 5.64
N LEU A 21 -3.06 -14.40 5.50
CA LEU A 21 -1.95 -15.31 5.18
C LEU A 21 -1.37 -15.02 3.79
N GLU A 22 -2.23 -14.74 2.81
CA GLU A 22 -1.78 -14.34 1.46
C GLU A 22 -1.09 -12.98 1.48
N PHE A 23 -1.61 -12.02 2.24
CA PHE A 23 -0.93 -10.73 2.45
C PHE A 23 0.47 -10.94 3.03
N LEU A 24 0.60 -11.73 4.10
CA LEU A 24 1.88 -11.98 4.76
C LEU A 24 2.86 -12.71 3.84
N SER A 25 2.39 -13.69 3.06
CA SER A 25 3.17 -14.38 2.04
C SER A 25 3.71 -13.39 0.98
N GLN A 26 2.82 -12.58 0.41
CA GLN A 26 3.19 -11.58 -0.60
C GLN A 26 4.07 -10.47 -0.04
N ALA A 27 3.94 -10.12 1.24
CA ALA A 27 4.79 -9.13 1.90
C ALA A 27 6.22 -9.66 2.05
N LYS A 28 6.38 -10.94 2.40
CA LYS A 28 7.69 -11.62 2.48
C LYS A 28 8.34 -11.75 1.11
N GLU A 29 7.58 -12.12 0.08
CA GLU A 29 8.07 -12.13 -1.31
C GLU A 29 8.51 -10.74 -1.77
N PHE A 30 7.72 -9.71 -1.45
CA PHE A 30 8.06 -8.33 -1.76
C PHE A 30 9.34 -7.89 -1.04
N LEU A 31 9.51 -8.26 0.23
CA LEU A 31 10.72 -7.99 0.99
C LEU A 31 11.94 -8.66 0.38
N ALA A 32 11.83 -9.91 -0.08
CA ALA A 32 12.92 -10.59 -0.79
C ALA A 32 13.33 -9.83 -2.06
N MET A 33 12.36 -9.37 -2.86
CA MET A 33 12.64 -8.51 -4.02
C MET A 33 13.33 -7.20 -3.61
N SER A 34 12.89 -6.56 -2.52
CA SER A 34 13.53 -5.34 -2.00
C SER A 34 15.00 -5.58 -1.63
N LEU A 35 15.29 -6.70 -0.95
CA LEU A 35 16.65 -7.05 -0.55
C LEU A 35 17.56 -7.24 -1.77
N ASP A 36 17.09 -7.95 -2.79
CA ASP A 36 17.83 -8.15 -4.05
C ASP A 36 18.09 -6.83 -4.79
N LEU A 37 17.18 -5.87 -4.67
CA LEU A 37 17.31 -4.53 -5.26
C LEU A 37 18.15 -3.58 -4.42
N ASN A 38 18.51 -3.98 -3.21
CA ASN A 38 19.22 -3.19 -2.22
C ASN A 38 18.40 -1.99 -1.71
N ASP A 39 17.07 -2.14 -1.68
CA ASP A 39 16.10 -1.20 -1.12
C ASP A 39 15.88 -1.44 0.39
N SER A 40 15.38 -0.41 1.08
CA SER A 40 15.29 -0.35 2.54
C SER A 40 13.93 -0.73 3.13
N TRP A 41 13.12 -1.51 2.42
CA TRP A 41 11.85 -2.00 2.98
C TRP A 41 12.09 -2.94 4.17
N GLN A 42 11.17 -2.89 5.13
CA GLN A 42 11.20 -3.71 6.33
C GLN A 42 9.84 -4.37 6.53
N LEU A 43 9.81 -5.59 7.06
CA LEU A 43 8.59 -6.20 7.58
C LEU A 43 8.62 -6.09 9.10
N ILE A 44 7.67 -5.35 9.66
CA ILE A 44 7.54 -5.13 11.09
C ILE A 44 6.44 -6.03 11.61
N GLU A 45 6.73 -6.76 12.70
CA GLU A 45 5.77 -7.57 13.46
C GLU A 45 5.68 -6.98 14.87
N LYS A 46 4.46 -6.65 15.32
CA LYS A 46 4.27 -5.97 16.61
C LYS A 46 4.17 -6.92 17.79
N ASP A 47 3.43 -8.01 17.64
CA ASP A 47 3.12 -9.00 18.68
C ASP A 47 2.64 -10.30 18.03
N ASN A 48 2.10 -11.27 18.78
CA ASN A 48 1.65 -12.56 18.25
C ASN A 48 0.14 -12.59 17.91
N GLN A 49 -0.56 -11.45 17.86
CA GLN A 49 -2.00 -11.38 17.63
C GLN A 49 -2.31 -10.89 16.21
N GLU A 50 -2.55 -11.83 15.30
CA GLU A 50 -2.81 -11.51 13.89
C GLU A 50 -4.11 -10.72 13.67
N PRO A 51 -4.14 -9.76 12.72
CA PRO A 51 -3.03 -9.30 11.89
C PRO A 51 -2.10 -8.33 12.65
N ASN A 52 -0.83 -8.70 12.76
CA ASN A 52 0.18 -8.09 13.63
C ASN A 52 1.33 -7.43 12.87
N SER A 53 1.36 -7.55 11.54
CA SER A 53 2.52 -7.18 10.72
C SER A 53 2.17 -6.23 9.58
N PHE A 54 3.15 -5.42 9.19
CA PHE A 54 3.06 -4.48 8.08
C PHE A 54 4.42 -4.22 7.44
N LEU A 55 4.42 -3.85 6.16
CA LEU A 55 5.64 -3.39 5.50
C LEU A 55 5.87 -1.93 5.85
N LYS A 56 7.12 -1.57 6.13
CA LYS A 56 7.56 -0.22 6.43
C LYS A 56 8.62 0.23 5.42
N TYR A 57 8.49 1.46 4.95
CA TYR A 57 9.50 2.13 4.15
C TYR A 57 9.67 3.57 4.61
N THR A 58 10.90 4.06 4.58
CA THR A 58 11.21 5.46 4.92
C THR A 58 12.07 6.06 3.84
N GLN A 59 11.70 7.26 3.40
CA GLN A 59 12.49 8.04 2.47
C GLN A 59 12.43 9.53 2.80
N LYS A 60 13.40 10.25 2.25
CA LYS A 60 13.44 11.70 2.29
C LYS A 60 12.93 12.24 0.97
N VAL A 61 11.85 13.00 1.01
CA VAL A 61 11.25 13.62 -0.15
C VAL A 61 11.59 15.11 -0.11
N LYS A 62 12.21 15.61 -1.17
CA LYS A 62 12.39 17.04 -1.37
C LYS A 62 11.14 17.62 -2.02
N CYS A 63 10.47 18.54 -1.32
CA CYS A 63 9.29 19.21 -1.83
C CYS A 63 9.46 20.73 -1.68
N ALA A 64 9.33 21.45 -2.79
CA ALA A 64 9.75 22.84 -2.90
C ALA A 64 11.20 23.00 -2.37
N ASN A 65 11.36 23.62 -1.19
CA ASN A 65 12.64 23.85 -0.53
C ASN A 65 12.78 23.14 0.84
N GLU A 66 11.82 22.28 1.19
CA GLU A 66 11.85 21.53 2.44
C GLU A 66 12.24 20.06 2.21
N LEU A 67 12.95 19.50 3.18
CA LEU A 67 13.27 18.09 3.23
C LEU A 67 12.31 17.40 4.20
N ILE A 68 11.43 16.57 3.68
CA ILE A 68 10.39 15.90 4.45
C ILE A 68 10.75 14.42 4.60
N ASN A 69 10.81 13.94 5.84
CA ASN A 69 10.97 12.53 6.14
C ASN A 69 9.60 11.86 6.10
N VAL A 70 9.42 10.89 5.21
CA VAL A 70 8.14 10.21 5.05
C VAL A 70 8.30 8.75 5.41
N GLU A 71 7.44 8.28 6.31
CA GLU A 71 7.30 6.88 6.72
C GLU A 71 6.00 6.34 6.11
N TYR A 72 6.09 5.27 5.33
CA TYR A 72 4.98 4.58 4.69
C TYR A 72 4.80 3.20 5.29
N HIS A 73 3.57 2.84 5.60
CA HIS A 73 3.20 1.51 6.03
C HIS A 73 2.19 0.88 5.07
N ILE A 74 2.49 -0.32 4.56
CA ILE A 74 1.51 -1.15 3.84
C ILE A 74 0.93 -2.15 4.82
N VAL A 75 -0.36 -1.99 5.12
CA VAL A 75 -1.07 -2.70 6.18
C VAL A 75 -2.21 -3.51 5.60
N TYR A 76 -2.46 -4.69 6.14
CA TYR A 76 -3.62 -5.48 5.78
C TYR A 76 -4.91 -4.89 6.40
N SER A 77 -5.93 -4.70 5.57
CA SER A 77 -7.27 -4.35 6.06
C SER A 77 -8.13 -5.58 6.20
N ILE A 78 -8.57 -5.92 7.42
CA ILE A 78 -9.50 -7.03 7.66
C ILE A 78 -10.85 -6.75 6.98
N SER A 79 -11.38 -5.53 7.13
CA SER A 79 -12.72 -5.17 6.66
C SER A 79 -12.85 -5.20 5.15
N TYR A 80 -11.81 -4.74 4.44
CA TYR A 80 -11.81 -4.67 2.97
C TYR A 80 -11.06 -5.83 2.32
N GLN A 81 -10.30 -6.62 3.09
CA GLN A 81 -9.50 -7.73 2.60
C GLN A 81 -8.55 -7.31 1.46
N VAL A 82 -7.89 -6.16 1.64
CA VAL A 82 -6.94 -5.55 0.68
C VAL A 82 -5.79 -4.89 1.43
N PRO A 83 -4.63 -4.68 0.77
CA PRO A 83 -3.61 -3.79 1.31
C PRO A 83 -4.11 -2.34 1.40
N MET A 84 -3.66 -1.63 2.42
CA MET A 84 -3.87 -0.20 2.64
C MET A 84 -2.54 0.50 2.85
N LEU A 85 -2.45 1.76 2.44
CA LEU A 85 -1.28 2.60 2.64
C LEU A 85 -1.57 3.61 3.75
N TYR A 86 -0.76 3.54 4.80
CA TYR A 86 -0.69 4.54 5.86
C TYR A 86 0.61 5.33 5.72
N LEU A 87 0.60 6.61 6.10
CA LEU A 87 1.81 7.41 6.09
C LEU A 87 1.85 8.45 7.23
N GLN A 88 3.07 8.82 7.57
CA GLN A 88 3.38 10.00 8.38
C GLN A 88 4.51 10.78 7.68
N ALA A 89 4.37 12.09 7.65
CA ALA A 89 5.36 12.98 7.06
C ALA A 89 5.83 13.99 8.12
N HIS A 90 7.14 14.05 8.34
CA HIS A 90 7.75 14.93 9.32
C HIS A 90 8.71 15.90 8.63
N ARG A 91 8.63 17.17 8.99
CA ARG A 91 9.62 18.18 8.63
C ARG A 91 10.99 17.87 9.24
N SER A 92 12.02 18.54 8.76
CA SER A 92 13.39 18.38 9.28
C SER A 92 13.56 18.77 10.75
N ASP A 93 12.66 19.60 11.28
CA ASP A 93 12.59 19.99 12.69
C ASP A 93 11.84 18.97 13.57
N GLY A 94 11.31 17.89 12.98
CA GLY A 94 10.52 16.86 13.65
C GLY A 94 9.01 17.15 13.69
N GLY A 95 8.56 18.30 13.19
CA GLY A 95 7.14 18.65 13.13
C GLY A 95 6.36 17.72 12.20
N LEU A 96 5.30 17.09 12.72
CA LEU A 96 4.39 16.27 11.92
C LEU A 96 3.55 17.17 11.00
N LEU A 97 3.45 16.80 9.72
CA LEU A 97 2.53 17.45 8.79
C LEU A 97 1.09 17.02 9.07
N ASP A 98 0.19 18.00 9.13
CA ASP A 98 -1.25 17.73 9.15
C ASP A 98 -1.75 17.30 7.76
N ILE A 99 -3.05 17.02 7.67
CA ILE A 99 -3.70 16.55 6.45
C ILE A 99 -3.61 17.56 5.30
N GLU A 100 -3.74 18.85 5.57
CA GLU A 100 -3.71 19.89 4.52
C GLU A 100 -2.29 20.11 4.01
N ALA A 101 -1.33 20.21 4.92
CA ALA A 101 0.08 20.33 4.58
C ALA A 101 0.55 19.10 3.79
N THR A 102 0.14 17.91 4.20
CA THR A 102 0.41 16.67 3.46
C THR A 102 -0.19 16.72 2.06
N TRP A 103 -1.48 17.03 1.93
CA TRP A 103 -2.14 17.13 0.62
C TRP A 103 -1.42 18.09 -0.33
N ASN A 104 -1.18 19.32 0.13
CA ASN A 104 -0.53 20.35 -0.68
C ASN A 104 0.88 19.94 -1.11
N LEU A 105 1.56 19.13 -0.30
CA LEU A 105 2.92 18.67 -0.58
C LEU A 105 2.96 17.50 -1.57
N PHE A 106 2.08 16.52 -1.39
CA PHE A 106 2.10 15.28 -2.17
C PHE A 106 1.27 15.39 -3.46
N MET A 107 0.18 16.15 -3.43
CA MET A 107 -0.81 16.26 -4.51
C MET A 107 -1.12 17.74 -4.84
N PRO A 108 -0.10 18.55 -5.21
CA PRO A 108 -0.28 20.00 -5.43
C PRO A 108 -1.23 20.34 -6.58
N ASP A 109 -1.30 19.48 -7.59
CA ASP A 109 -2.11 19.70 -8.79
C ASP A 109 -3.52 19.10 -8.66
N ALA A 110 -3.81 18.35 -7.59
CA ALA A 110 -5.11 17.73 -7.38
C ALA A 110 -6.10 18.72 -6.75
N PRO A 111 -7.38 18.72 -7.17
CA PRO A 111 -8.36 19.64 -6.63
C PRO A 111 -8.63 19.33 -5.15
N ARG A 112 -8.77 20.36 -4.34
CA ARG A 112 -9.02 20.23 -2.89
C ARG A 112 -10.28 19.41 -2.56
N SER A 113 -11.25 19.33 -3.49
CA SER A 113 -12.44 18.48 -3.37
C SER A 113 -12.13 16.99 -3.20
N ASP A 114 -10.95 16.56 -3.63
CA ASP A 114 -10.55 15.15 -3.64
C ASP A 114 -9.77 14.76 -2.38
N LEU A 115 -9.41 15.75 -1.55
CA LEU A 115 -8.64 15.57 -0.32
C LEU A 115 -9.18 14.43 0.53
N TYR A 116 -10.43 14.55 0.99
CA TYR A 116 -11.03 13.59 1.90
C TYR A 116 -11.50 12.30 1.20
N GLN A 117 -11.54 12.30 -0.13
CA GLN A 117 -11.82 11.11 -0.91
C GLN A 117 -10.58 10.22 -1.03
N MET A 118 -9.38 10.81 -0.93
CA MET A 118 -8.11 10.13 -1.11
C MET A 118 -7.34 9.95 0.19
N LEU A 119 -7.32 10.95 1.08
CA LEU A 119 -6.52 10.97 2.31
C LEU A 119 -7.44 11.20 3.51
N THR A 120 -7.34 10.34 4.52
CA THR A 120 -8.12 10.45 5.75
C THR A 120 -7.27 10.15 6.98
N PRO A 121 -7.45 10.86 8.11
CA PRO A 121 -6.89 10.42 9.38
C PRO A 121 -7.55 9.11 9.80
N MET A 122 -6.76 8.11 10.20
CA MET A 122 -7.23 6.81 10.67
C MET A 122 -6.33 6.30 11.80
N GLU A 123 -6.85 5.42 12.64
CA GLU A 123 -6.03 4.65 13.56
C GLU A 123 -5.28 3.55 12.77
N HIS A 124 -3.98 3.41 13.02
CA HIS A 124 -3.17 2.36 12.43
C HIS A 124 -3.60 0.99 13.00
N PRO A 125 -4.05 0.01 12.19
CA PRO A 125 -4.65 -1.24 12.67
C PRO A 125 -3.75 -2.07 13.57
N VAL A 126 -2.43 -2.03 13.33
CA VAL A 126 -1.44 -2.72 14.15
C VAL A 126 -0.95 -1.86 15.33
N LEU A 127 -0.55 -0.60 15.08
CA LEU A 127 0.10 0.25 16.10
C LEU A 127 -0.88 0.97 17.05
N PHE A 128 -2.17 0.98 16.75
CA PHE A 128 -3.22 1.64 17.55
C PHE A 128 -2.92 3.10 17.88
N ARG A 129 -2.44 3.85 16.87
CA ARG A 129 -2.16 5.29 16.97
C ARG A 129 -2.50 6.02 15.66
N PRO A 130 -2.72 7.34 15.68
CA PRO A 130 -3.15 8.08 14.49
C PRO A 130 -2.11 8.12 13.37
N PHE A 131 -2.58 7.88 12.15
CA PHE A 131 -1.83 7.99 10.89
C PHE A 131 -2.73 8.63 9.83
N MET A 132 -2.13 9.17 8.77
CA MET A 132 -2.88 9.44 7.55
C MET A 132 -2.95 8.16 6.73
N ALA A 133 -4.07 7.90 6.08
CA ALA A 133 -4.28 6.71 5.26
C ALA A 133 -4.88 7.09 3.91
N LEU A 134 -4.45 6.38 2.86
CA LEU A 134 -5.16 6.41 1.59
C LEU A 134 -6.47 5.64 1.70
N HIS A 135 -7.56 6.28 1.28
CA HIS A 135 -8.90 5.71 1.43
C HIS A 135 -9.03 4.42 0.59
N PRO A 136 -9.44 3.28 1.15
CA PRO A 136 -9.43 1.97 0.47
C PRO A 136 -10.57 1.76 -0.55
N CYS A 137 -11.37 2.79 -0.79
CA CYS A 137 -12.74 2.68 -1.31
C CYS A 137 -12.81 2.23 -2.78
N ARG A 138 -11.71 2.38 -3.52
CA ARG A 138 -11.58 1.82 -4.88
C ARG A 138 -10.43 0.81 -5.01
N THR A 139 -9.79 0.44 -3.90
CA THR A 139 -8.65 -0.49 -3.91
C THR A 139 -9.04 -1.87 -4.39
N GLY A 140 -10.18 -2.41 -3.91
CA GLY A 140 -10.68 -3.71 -4.36
C GLY A 140 -10.98 -3.73 -5.86
N GLU A 141 -11.72 -2.74 -6.36
CA GLU A 141 -12.10 -2.64 -7.78
C GLU A 141 -10.89 -2.49 -8.69
N ILE A 142 -9.92 -1.65 -8.31
CA ILE A 142 -8.69 -1.46 -9.09
C ILE A 142 -7.86 -2.73 -9.08
N LEU A 143 -7.64 -3.36 -7.92
CA LEU A 143 -6.87 -4.60 -7.84
C LEU A 143 -7.53 -5.77 -8.59
N ALA A 144 -8.86 -5.83 -8.63
CA ALA A 144 -9.61 -6.85 -9.38
C ALA A 144 -9.33 -6.78 -10.89
N GLN A 145 -9.15 -5.57 -11.44
CA GLN A 145 -8.77 -5.39 -12.86
C GLN A 145 -7.40 -6.03 -13.17
N PHE A 146 -6.52 -6.11 -12.18
CA PHE A 146 -5.20 -6.75 -12.29
C PHE A 146 -5.18 -8.19 -11.72
N GLY A 147 -6.28 -8.64 -11.12
CA GLY A 147 -6.35 -9.80 -10.21
C GLY A 147 -5.97 -11.15 -10.81
N LYS A 148 -6.16 -11.34 -12.12
CA LYS A 148 -5.71 -12.57 -12.82
C LYS A 148 -4.28 -12.51 -13.38
N GLN A 149 -3.63 -11.34 -13.39
CA GLN A 149 -2.30 -11.14 -13.99
C GLN A 149 -1.20 -10.85 -12.96
N SER A 150 -1.56 -10.31 -11.79
CA SER A 150 -0.60 -9.88 -10.78
C SER A 150 -0.19 -11.02 -9.85
N LYS A 151 1.03 -11.58 -10.03
CA LYS A 151 1.60 -12.58 -9.12
C LYS A 151 1.84 -12.07 -7.68
N ASN A 152 1.91 -10.75 -7.47
CA ASN A 152 2.07 -10.17 -6.13
C ASN A 152 1.26 -8.86 -6.05
N ARG A 153 0.14 -8.89 -5.33
CA ARG A 153 -0.84 -7.81 -5.23
C ARG A 153 -0.32 -6.63 -4.41
N ILE A 154 0.60 -6.86 -3.49
CA ILE A 154 1.26 -5.78 -2.74
C ILE A 154 2.13 -4.94 -3.67
N LEU A 155 2.96 -5.57 -4.50
CA LEU A 155 3.76 -4.87 -5.52
C LEU A 155 2.86 -4.03 -6.45
N THR A 156 1.78 -4.64 -6.96
CA THR A 156 0.80 -3.95 -7.81
C THR A 156 0.14 -2.79 -7.07
N PHE A 157 -0.28 -2.99 -5.82
CA PHE A 157 -0.88 -1.95 -4.99
C PHE A 157 0.08 -0.76 -4.82
N ILE A 158 1.33 -0.99 -4.43
CA ILE A 158 2.31 0.09 -4.26
C ILE A 158 2.59 0.77 -5.60
N SER A 159 2.71 0.02 -6.70
CA SER A 159 2.97 0.60 -8.03
C SER A 159 1.84 1.50 -8.53
N VAL A 160 0.59 1.20 -8.14
CA VAL A 160 -0.58 2.01 -8.53
C VAL A 160 -0.82 3.17 -7.58
N TYR A 161 -0.75 2.93 -6.26
CA TYR A 161 -1.14 3.92 -5.25
C TYR A 161 0.03 4.75 -4.70
N GLY A 162 1.24 4.21 -4.74
CA GLY A 162 2.44 4.87 -4.23
C GLY A 162 2.73 6.23 -4.87
N PRO A 163 2.65 6.39 -6.21
CA PRO A 163 2.93 7.66 -6.87
C PRO A 163 2.09 8.84 -6.37
N TYR A 164 0.82 8.62 -5.98
CA TYR A 164 -0.04 9.67 -5.41
C TYR A 164 0.51 10.27 -4.11
N VAL A 165 1.39 9.54 -3.42
CA VAL A 165 2.02 9.97 -2.18
C VAL A 165 3.54 10.01 -2.31
N LYS A 166 4.07 10.18 -3.53
CA LYS A 166 5.52 10.24 -3.84
C LYS A 166 6.29 9.00 -3.36
N LEU A 167 5.62 7.86 -3.27
CA LEU A 167 6.24 6.55 -3.06
C LEU A 167 6.44 5.88 -4.42
N GLU A 168 7.63 6.06 -4.99
CA GLU A 168 7.99 5.50 -6.28
C GLU A 168 8.81 4.23 -6.11
N LEU A 169 8.35 3.13 -6.69
CA LEU A 169 9.16 1.91 -6.77
C LEU A 169 10.05 1.94 -8.00
N SER A 170 11.25 1.39 -7.88
CA SER A 170 12.11 1.18 -9.05
C SER A 170 11.46 0.24 -10.05
N ASN A 171 11.55 0.54 -11.35
CA ASN A 171 11.11 -0.36 -12.41
C ASN A 171 11.77 -1.76 -12.35
N ARG A 172 12.91 -1.88 -11.64
CA ARG A 172 13.60 -3.16 -11.41
C ARG A 172 12.73 -4.19 -10.67
N TYR A 173 11.75 -3.77 -9.87
CA TYR A 173 10.79 -4.69 -9.25
C TYR A 173 9.96 -5.49 -10.28
N GLY A 174 9.71 -4.91 -11.45
CA GLY A 174 9.05 -5.63 -12.55
C GLY A 174 9.96 -6.65 -13.24
N LEU A 175 11.28 -6.39 -13.24
CA LEU A 175 12.27 -7.19 -13.98
C LEU A 175 12.76 -8.44 -13.24
N ILE A 176 12.77 -8.44 -11.90
CA ILE A 176 13.18 -9.61 -11.09
C ILE A 176 12.33 -10.85 -11.44
N LYS A 177 11.08 -10.65 -11.86
CA LYS A 177 10.19 -11.74 -12.25
C LYS A 177 10.51 -12.36 -13.61
N GLU A 178 11.21 -11.67 -14.52
CA GLU A 178 11.56 -12.23 -15.83
C GLU A 178 12.74 -13.20 -15.75
N ASN A 179 13.70 -12.93 -14.87
CA ASN A 179 14.92 -13.75 -14.76
C ASN A 179 14.67 -15.12 -14.10
N ASN A 180 13.74 -15.21 -13.15
CA ASN A 180 13.39 -16.49 -12.50
C ASN A 180 12.48 -17.39 -13.34
N GLN A 181 12.07 -16.97 -14.55
CA GLN A 181 11.32 -17.82 -15.50
C GLN A 181 12.16 -18.26 -16.70
N ARG A 182 13.43 -17.84 -16.79
CA ARG A 182 14.37 -18.19 -17.87
C ARG A 182 15.46 -19.18 -17.43
N ASN A 183 15.43 -19.63 -16.18
CA ASN A 183 16.31 -20.68 -15.65
C ASN A 183 15.53 -21.97 -15.40
#